data_AF-A0A135V9R2-F1
#
_entry.id   AF-A0A135V9R2-F1
#
_cell.length_a   1.000
_cell.length_b   1.000
_cell.length_c   1.000
_cell.angle_alpha   90.00
_cell.angle_beta   90.00
_cell.angle_gamma   90.00
#
_symmetry.space_group_name_H-M   'P 1'
#
loop_
_entity.id
_entity.type
_entity.pdbx_description
1 polymer ?
#
loop_
_entity_poly.entity_id
_entity_poly.type
_entity_poly.pdbx_seq_one_letter_code
_entity_poly.pdbx_strand_id
1 'polypeptide(L)'
;MESFSVENLQALTIIAFDTIGSGRGPSAWSIVGSMTRTVEQLQLSVEDEDQPPAAKHLIKRMAFLPLCRSWSEREERRRVFWNIFLMDRFCSVATGWNFSLTSADVKRRLPCEGTLWENGEPLQTPTPYFGVADQSSGSSGTLPAARLEEAAQDSLGGFAYCIEATESLSLVTSFFLQQAIDVSKPHEIQVWLMKFKQLDLRLVQWVFR
;
A
#
# COMPACT_ATOMS: atom_id res chain seq x y z
N MET A 1 -8.17 16.66 18.21
CA MET A 1 -8.31 15.75 17.05
C MET A 1 -9.31 16.35 16.07
N GLU A 2 -9.14 17.61 15.67
CA GLU A 2 -10.15 18.37 14.88
C GLU A 2 -9.61 18.89 13.54
N SER A 3 -8.37 18.57 13.18
CA SER A 3 -7.75 19.03 11.93
C SER A 3 -7.33 17.87 11.03
N PHE A 4 -7.79 17.91 9.78
CA PHE A 4 -7.33 17.02 8.71
C PHE A 4 -5.98 17.53 8.18
N SER A 5 -4.88 17.05 8.76
CA SER A 5 -3.51 17.39 8.33
C SER A 5 -2.57 16.18 8.34
N VAL A 6 -1.43 16.32 7.65
CA VAL A 6 -0.40 15.28 7.58
C VAL A 6 0.28 15.08 8.93
N GLU A 7 0.53 16.17 9.66
CA GLU A 7 1.16 16.18 10.99
C GLU A 7 0.29 15.46 12.02
N ASN A 8 -1.04 15.61 11.92
CA ASN A 8 -1.96 14.85 12.77
C ASN A 8 -1.85 13.35 12.49
N LEU A 9 -1.74 12.92 11.24
CA LEU A 9 -1.50 11.52 10.89
C LEU A 9 -0.14 11.00 11.36
N GLN A 10 0.91 11.83 11.27
CA GLN A 10 2.24 11.49 11.79
C GLN A 10 2.20 11.27 13.31
N ALA A 11 1.58 12.17 14.05
CA ALA A 11 1.42 12.03 15.50
C ALA A 11 0.61 10.79 15.86
N LEU A 12 -0.50 10.53 15.16
CA LEU A 12 -1.30 9.33 15.37
C LEU A 12 -0.56 8.04 15.01
N THR A 13 0.32 8.07 14.01
CA THR A 13 1.18 6.93 13.66
C THR A 13 2.08 6.57 14.85
N ILE A 14 2.72 7.55 15.49
CA ILE A 14 3.55 7.31 16.68
C ILE A 14 2.72 6.73 17.83
N ILE A 15 1.54 7.32 18.10
CA ILE A 15 0.64 6.88 19.18
C ILE A 15 0.11 5.45 18.91
N ALA A 16 -0.24 5.14 17.66
CA ALA A 16 -0.72 3.82 17.27
C ALA A 16 0.36 2.76 17.47
N PHE A 17 1.61 3.03 17.08
CA PHE A 17 2.74 2.11 17.33
C PHE A 17 2.94 1.82 18.82
N ASP A 18 2.97 2.86 19.68
CA ASP A 18 3.06 2.69 21.13
C ASP A 18 1.90 1.83 21.68
N THR A 19 0.69 2.12 21.20
CA THR A 19 -0.53 1.44 21.66
C THR A 19 -0.56 -0.03 21.25
N ILE A 20 -0.09 -0.34 20.04
CA ILE A 20 0.13 -1.72 19.57
C ILE A 20 1.19 -2.41 20.43
N GLY A 21 2.36 -1.79 20.63
CA GLY A 21 3.45 -2.36 21.42
C GLY A 21 3.09 -2.58 22.89
N SER A 22 2.18 -1.78 23.43
CA SER A 22 1.62 -1.92 24.77
C SER A 22 0.55 -3.02 24.90
N GLY A 23 0.19 -3.71 23.81
CA GLY A 23 -0.84 -4.76 23.82
C GLY A 23 -2.28 -4.26 23.94
N ARG A 24 -2.54 -2.95 23.74
CA ARG A 24 -3.88 -2.35 23.84
C ARG A 24 -4.65 -2.48 22.51
N GLY A 25 -4.94 -3.72 22.11
CA GLY A 25 -5.52 -4.08 20.81
C GLY A 25 -6.73 -3.22 20.38
N PRO A 26 -7.87 -3.25 21.10
CA PRO A 26 -9.06 -2.49 20.72
C PRO A 26 -8.83 -0.98 20.53
N SER A 27 -7.99 -0.37 21.38
CA SER A 27 -7.62 1.03 21.24
C SER A 27 -6.74 1.27 20.01
N ALA A 28 -5.75 0.42 19.77
CA ALA A 28 -4.91 0.49 18.58
C ALA A 28 -5.75 0.38 17.30
N TRP A 29 -6.65 -0.61 17.22
CA TRP A 29 -7.51 -0.82 16.06
C TRP A 29 -8.44 0.37 15.80
N SER A 30 -8.98 0.98 16.86
CA SER A 30 -9.80 2.19 16.73
C SER A 30 -9.01 3.37 16.18
N ILE A 31 -7.77 3.58 16.65
CA ILE A 31 -6.89 4.64 16.15
C ILE A 31 -6.54 4.38 14.68
N VAL A 32 -6.13 3.16 14.34
CA VAL A 32 -5.79 2.77 12.96
C VAL A 32 -6.99 2.94 12.03
N GLY A 33 -8.18 2.48 12.42
CA GLY A 33 -9.40 2.68 11.63
C GLY A 33 -9.77 4.15 11.41
N SER A 34 -9.48 5.02 12.37
CA SER A 34 -9.65 6.48 12.18
C SER A 34 -8.60 7.05 11.22
N MET A 35 -7.35 6.58 11.28
CA MET A 35 -6.28 7.01 10.39
C MET A 35 -6.51 6.59 8.94
N THR A 36 -6.96 5.34 8.70
CA THR A 36 -7.26 4.86 7.34
C THR A 36 -8.35 5.70 6.68
N ARG A 37 -9.40 6.07 7.42
CA ARG A 37 -10.44 6.98 6.92
C ARG A 37 -9.91 8.38 6.63
N THR A 38 -9.02 8.88 7.49
CA THR A 38 -8.39 10.20 7.30
C THR A 38 -7.48 10.21 6.07
N VAL A 39 -6.71 9.14 5.84
CA VAL A 39 -5.88 8.95 4.63
C VAL A 39 -6.70 9.07 3.35
N GLU A 40 -7.88 8.44 3.30
CA GLU A 40 -8.79 8.57 2.17
C GLU A 40 -9.29 10.01 2.01
N GLN A 41 -9.71 10.67 3.09
CA GLN A 41 -10.17 12.06 3.04
C GLN A 41 -9.07 13.00 2.55
N LEU A 42 -7.82 12.75 2.94
CA LEU A 42 -6.64 13.50 2.51
C LEU A 42 -6.09 13.07 1.14
N GLN A 43 -6.68 12.05 0.50
CA GLN A 43 -6.24 11.49 -0.80
C GLN A 43 -4.77 11.02 -0.82
N LEU A 44 -4.26 10.52 0.32
CA LEU A 44 -2.85 10.09 0.41
C LEU A 44 -2.58 8.73 -0.25
N SER A 45 -3.62 8.00 -0.69
CA SER A 45 -3.47 6.69 -1.37
C SER A 45 -3.21 6.80 -2.88
N VAL A 46 -3.19 8.01 -3.45
CA VAL A 46 -3.03 8.25 -4.91
C VAL A 46 -1.89 9.24 -5.13
N GLU A 47 -1.13 9.11 -6.23
CA GLU A 47 -0.14 10.11 -6.66
C GLU A 47 -0.83 11.35 -7.25
N ASP A 48 -0.23 12.54 -7.04
CA ASP A 48 -0.78 13.80 -7.54
C ASP A 48 -0.88 13.84 -9.09
N GLU A 49 0.04 13.16 -9.79
CA GLU A 49 0.14 13.14 -11.26
C GLU A 49 -1.01 12.37 -11.94
N ASP A 50 -1.62 11.41 -11.22
CA ASP A 50 -2.71 10.56 -11.74
C ASP A 50 -4.10 11.16 -11.48
N GLN A 51 -4.18 12.37 -10.88
CA GLN A 51 -5.45 13.06 -10.77
C GLN A 51 -5.91 13.48 -12.17
N PRO A 52 -7.07 12.97 -12.65
CA PRO A 52 -7.54 13.30 -13.98
C PRO A 52 -7.70 14.82 -14.11
N PRO A 53 -7.27 15.43 -15.23
CA PRO A 53 -7.39 16.87 -15.44
C PRO A 53 -8.85 17.24 -15.27
N ALA A 54 -9.14 18.07 -14.26
CA ALA A 54 -10.46 18.44 -13.76
C ALA A 54 -11.62 18.00 -14.66
N ALA A 55 -11.96 16.71 -14.62
CA ALA A 55 -13.10 16.21 -15.34
C ALA A 55 -14.31 16.95 -14.80
N LYS A 56 -15.25 17.31 -15.67
CA LYS A 56 -16.47 18.06 -15.30
C LYS A 56 -17.41 17.16 -14.48
N HIS A 57 -16.98 16.74 -13.31
CA HIS A 57 -17.81 16.08 -12.33
C HIS A 57 -18.82 17.11 -11.80
N LEU A 58 -20.07 16.68 -11.70
CA LEU A 58 -21.16 17.50 -11.14
C LEU A 58 -20.95 17.78 -9.64
N ILE A 59 -20.14 16.96 -8.96
CA ILE A 59 -19.76 17.10 -7.56
C ILE A 59 -18.23 16.99 -7.47
N LYS A 60 -17.59 17.94 -6.79
CA LYS A 60 -16.15 17.90 -6.50
C LYS A 60 -15.93 17.34 -5.10
N ARG A 61 -14.99 16.40 -4.98
CA ARG A 61 -14.52 15.93 -3.67
C ARG A 61 -13.86 17.09 -2.94
N MET A 62 -14.09 17.19 -1.63
CA MET A 62 -13.45 18.20 -0.80
C MET A 62 -11.95 17.92 -0.72
N ALA A 63 -11.12 18.91 -1.04
CA ALA A 63 -9.67 18.84 -0.90
C ALA A 63 -9.26 19.47 0.43
N PHE A 64 -8.73 18.66 1.34
CA PHE A 64 -8.31 19.11 2.67
C PHE A 64 -6.85 19.52 2.73
N LEU A 65 -6.00 18.99 1.83
CA LEU A 65 -4.59 19.35 1.74
C LEU A 65 -4.32 20.25 0.52
N PRO A 66 -3.38 21.20 0.65
CA PRO A 66 -2.80 21.88 -0.51
C PRO A 66 -1.92 20.91 -1.32
N LEU A 67 -1.61 21.29 -2.56
CA LEU A 67 -0.61 20.61 -3.37
C LEU A 67 0.76 20.62 -2.67
N CYS A 68 1.54 19.55 -2.87
CA CYS A 68 2.90 19.45 -2.34
C CYS A 68 3.78 20.57 -2.92
N ARG A 69 4.55 21.25 -2.07
CA ARG A 69 5.43 22.37 -2.45
C ARG A 69 6.81 21.91 -2.90
N SER A 70 7.24 20.74 -2.44
CA SER A 70 8.54 20.16 -2.75
C SER A 70 8.43 18.66 -3.00
N TRP A 71 9.48 18.10 -3.61
CA TRP A 71 9.63 16.66 -3.75
C TRP A 71 9.65 15.97 -2.37
N SER A 72 10.36 16.54 -1.39
CA SER A 72 10.47 15.99 -0.04
C SER A 72 9.11 15.92 0.67
N GLU A 73 8.26 16.94 0.51
CA GLU A 73 6.90 16.93 1.07
C GLU A 73 6.03 15.82 0.42
N ARG A 74 6.19 15.61 -0.89
CA ARG A 74 5.49 14.53 -1.60
C ARG A 74 5.91 13.15 -1.09
N GLU A 75 7.22 12.96 -0.90
CA GLU A 75 7.79 11.72 -0.35
C GLU A 75 7.38 11.52 1.13
N GLU A 76 7.34 12.58 1.93
CA GLU A 76 6.84 12.55 3.30
C GLU A 76 5.39 12.07 3.36
N ARG A 77 4.50 12.65 2.55
CA ARG A 77 3.10 12.21 2.44
C ARG A 77 2.99 10.75 2.00
N ARG A 78 3.88 10.29 1.10
CA ARG A 78 3.94 8.89 0.64
C ARG A 78 4.32 7.96 1.79
N ARG A 79 5.32 8.33 2.58
CA ARG A 79 5.76 7.56 3.75
C ARG A 79 4.71 7.51 4.85
N VAL A 80 3.97 8.61 5.10
CA VAL A 80 2.84 8.62 6.05
C VAL A 80 1.76 7.64 5.62
N PHE A 81 1.36 7.66 4.35
CA PHE A 81 0.43 6.68 3.80
C PHE A 81 0.89 5.25 4.03
N TRP A 82 2.15 4.94 3.67
CA TRP A 82 2.68 3.58 3.78
C TRP A 82 2.80 3.06 5.22
N ASN A 83 3.12 3.94 6.18
CA ASN A 83 3.10 3.56 7.59
C ASN A 83 1.69 3.16 8.06
N ILE A 84 0.68 3.95 7.67
CA ILE A 84 -0.72 3.65 8.02
C ILE A 84 -1.21 2.38 7.30
N PHE A 85 -0.80 2.18 6.05
CA PHE A 85 -1.07 0.96 5.30
C PHE A 85 -0.53 -0.29 6.02
N LEU A 86 0.73 -0.25 6.47
CA LEU A 86 1.32 -1.35 7.24
C LEU A 86 0.56 -1.62 8.54
N MET A 87 0.11 -0.58 9.24
CA MET A 87 -0.69 -0.74 10.46
C MET A 87 -2.06 -1.37 10.19
N ASP A 88 -2.74 -0.94 9.12
CA ASP A 88 -4.03 -1.53 8.70
C ASP A 88 -3.85 -3.02 8.42
N ARG A 89 -2.81 -3.39 7.64
CA ARG A 89 -2.47 -4.80 7.38
C ARG A 89 -2.13 -5.57 8.65
N PHE A 90 -1.32 -5.02 9.54
CA PHE A 90 -0.99 -5.65 10.81
C PHE A 90 -2.26 -5.95 11.64
N CYS A 91 -3.16 -4.97 11.77
CA CYS A 91 -4.41 -5.14 12.52
C CYS A 91 -5.29 -6.23 11.90
N SER A 92 -5.45 -6.21 10.57
CA SER A 92 -6.25 -7.19 9.83
C SER A 92 -5.68 -8.60 9.94
N VAL A 93 -4.37 -8.76 9.74
CA VAL A 93 -3.71 -10.08 9.86
C VAL A 93 -3.82 -10.62 11.28
N ALA A 94 -3.59 -9.77 12.30
CA ALA A 94 -3.62 -10.20 13.71
C ALA A 94 -5.02 -10.59 14.19
N THR A 95 -6.08 -10.08 13.56
CA THR A 95 -7.47 -10.28 14.01
C THR A 95 -8.31 -11.14 13.07
N GLY A 96 -7.83 -11.38 11.85
CA GLY A 96 -8.58 -12.04 10.79
C GLY A 96 -9.69 -11.19 10.15
N TRP A 97 -9.79 -9.90 10.51
CA TRP A 97 -10.73 -8.99 9.86
C TRP A 97 -10.19 -8.48 8.52
N ASN A 98 -11.10 -8.02 7.66
CA ASN A 98 -10.72 -7.38 6.40
C ASN A 98 -9.92 -6.09 6.67
N PHE A 99 -9.06 -5.74 5.73
CA PHE A 99 -8.35 -4.46 5.74
C PHE A 99 -9.23 -3.33 5.21
N SER A 100 -8.97 -2.12 5.70
CA SER A 100 -9.71 -0.91 5.30
C SER A 100 -9.19 -0.37 3.97
N LEU A 101 -7.86 -0.33 3.79
CA LEU A 101 -7.23 0.22 2.60
C LEU A 101 -7.05 -0.88 1.55
N THR A 102 -8.01 -1.06 0.64
CA THR A 102 -7.91 -2.14 -0.35
C THR A 102 -6.84 -1.83 -1.38
N SER A 103 -6.14 -2.86 -1.88
CA SER A 103 -5.06 -2.68 -2.86
C SER A 103 -5.55 -2.07 -4.19
N ALA A 104 -6.85 -2.16 -4.49
CA ALA A 104 -7.46 -1.49 -5.65
C ALA A 104 -7.58 0.04 -5.49
N ASP A 105 -7.65 0.52 -4.25
CA ASP A 105 -7.77 1.95 -3.91
C ASP A 105 -6.40 2.64 -3.76
N VAL A 106 -5.32 1.85 -3.85
CA VAL A 106 -3.95 2.32 -3.72
C VAL A 106 -3.35 2.50 -5.12
N LYS A 107 -3.18 3.76 -5.53
CA LYS A 107 -2.44 4.16 -6.74
C LYS A 107 -1.26 5.04 -6.33
N ARG A 108 -0.45 4.50 -5.43
CA ARG A 108 0.68 5.19 -4.81
C ARG A 108 1.98 4.52 -5.21
N ARG A 109 3.04 5.30 -5.40
CA ARG A 109 4.39 4.76 -5.58
C ARG A 109 4.94 4.22 -4.28
N LEU A 110 5.81 3.21 -4.37
CA LEU A 110 6.61 2.74 -3.24
C LEU A 110 7.52 3.88 -2.73
N PRO A 111 7.80 3.95 -1.42
CA PRO A 111 8.71 4.95 -0.88
C PRO A 111 10.13 4.66 -1.36
N CYS A 112 10.94 5.70 -1.53
CA CYS A 112 12.34 5.51 -1.89
C CYS A 112 13.19 5.05 -0.70
N GLU A 113 14.45 4.73 -0.95
CA GLU A 113 15.49 4.52 0.06
C GLU A 113 15.56 5.72 1.02
N GLY A 114 15.75 5.45 2.32
CA GLY A 114 15.78 6.50 3.35
C GLY A 114 16.86 7.54 3.13
N THR A 115 18.06 7.11 2.74
CA THR A 115 19.21 7.99 2.48
C THR A 115 18.96 8.92 1.28
N LEU A 116 18.25 8.45 0.26
CA LEU A 116 17.86 9.28 -0.89
C LEU A 116 16.85 10.35 -0.50
N TRP A 117 15.91 10.02 0.39
CA TRP A 117 14.97 10.99 0.95
C TRP A 117 15.66 12.05 1.82
N GLU A 118 16.61 11.63 2.67
CA GLU A 118 17.39 12.52 3.54
C GLU A 118 18.22 13.55 2.75
N ASN A 119 18.71 13.17 1.57
CA ASN A 119 19.41 14.10 0.67
C ASN A 119 18.51 15.22 0.15
N GLY A 120 17.18 15.05 0.17
CA GLY A 120 16.20 16.08 -0.18
C GLY A 120 16.07 16.39 -1.67
N GLU A 121 16.82 15.71 -2.54
CA GLU A 121 16.83 15.94 -3.98
C GLU A 121 15.86 15.02 -4.74
N PRO A 122 15.16 15.52 -5.77
CA PRO A 122 14.31 14.69 -6.61
C PRO A 122 15.08 13.54 -7.27
N LEU A 123 14.47 12.35 -7.29
CA LEU A 123 15.02 11.20 -8.00
C LEU A 123 15.01 11.42 -9.51
N GLN A 124 16.08 10.99 -10.18
CA GLN A 124 16.14 10.97 -11.65
C GLN A 124 15.12 9.99 -12.25
N THR A 125 14.91 8.86 -11.58
CA THR A 125 13.92 7.85 -11.94
C THR A 125 12.93 7.70 -10.79
N PRO A 126 11.62 7.88 -11.03
CA PRO A 126 10.60 7.68 -10.00
C PRO A 126 10.55 6.23 -9.52
N THR A 127 10.24 6.02 -8.25
CA THR A 127 9.98 4.69 -7.69
C THR A 127 8.77 4.02 -8.36
N PRO A 128 8.73 2.69 -8.46
CA PRO A 128 7.60 1.97 -9.05
C PRO A 128 6.30 2.13 -8.23
N TYR A 129 5.15 1.92 -8.88
CA TYR A 129 3.85 1.85 -8.21
C TYR A 129 3.72 0.61 -7.33
N PHE A 130 2.96 0.72 -6.25
CA PHE A 130 2.60 -0.42 -5.42
C PHE A 130 1.54 -1.27 -6.10
N GLY A 131 1.86 -2.55 -6.23
CA GLY A 131 0.97 -3.53 -6.83
C GLY A 131 0.80 -3.32 -8.34
N VAL A 132 0.89 -4.33 -9.18
CA VAL A 132 1.27 -5.75 -9.06
C VAL A 132 1.77 -6.12 -10.46
N ALA A 133 2.50 -7.23 -10.63
CA ALA A 133 2.63 -7.91 -11.93
C ALA A 133 1.27 -8.37 -12.49
N ASP A 134 0.33 -7.44 -12.72
CA ASP A 134 -0.86 -7.64 -13.52
C ASP A 134 -0.48 -7.29 -14.97
N GLN A 135 0.35 -8.16 -15.57
CA GLN A 135 0.57 -8.17 -17.02
C GLN A 135 -0.67 -8.66 -17.80
N SER A 136 -1.84 -8.77 -17.17
CA SER A 136 -3.06 -9.30 -17.81
C SER A 136 -4.07 -8.26 -18.29
N SER A 137 -3.82 -6.95 -18.17
CA SER A 137 -4.77 -5.97 -18.72
C SER A 137 -4.11 -4.70 -19.26
N GLY A 138 -3.87 -4.68 -20.58
CA GLY A 138 -3.71 -3.42 -21.31
C GLY A 138 -2.64 -3.44 -22.39
N SER A 139 -3.08 -3.64 -23.64
CA SER A 139 -2.33 -3.46 -24.87
C SER A 139 -1.59 -2.11 -24.97
N SER A 140 -0.26 -2.14 -25.01
CA SER A 140 0.53 -1.39 -25.98
C SER A 140 1.95 -1.92 -26.01
N GLY A 141 2.33 -2.45 -27.17
CA GLY A 141 3.69 -2.89 -27.44
C GLY A 141 4.64 -1.71 -27.46
N THR A 142 5.45 -1.57 -26.42
CA THR A 142 6.76 -0.93 -26.49
C THR A 142 7.61 -1.47 -25.35
N LEU A 143 8.60 -2.31 -25.67
CA LEU A 143 9.71 -2.62 -24.77
C LEU A 143 10.53 -1.33 -24.61
N PRO A 144 10.44 -0.69 -23.43
CA PRO A 144 11.58 -0.61 -22.53
C PRO A 144 11.15 -0.65 -21.05
N ALA A 145 10.78 -1.83 -20.52
CA ALA A 145 10.43 -1.99 -19.10
C ALA A 145 11.61 -2.46 -18.23
N ALA A 146 12.45 -3.39 -18.72
CA ALA A 146 13.49 -4.03 -17.90
C ALA A 146 14.58 -3.07 -17.37
N ARG A 147 15.09 -2.15 -18.20
CA ARG A 147 16.12 -1.17 -17.75
C ARG A 147 15.59 -0.10 -16.80
N LEU A 148 14.28 0.17 -16.85
CA LEU A 148 13.62 1.13 -15.96
C LEU A 148 13.31 0.49 -14.61
N GLU A 149 12.97 -0.80 -14.59
CA GLU A 149 12.80 -1.58 -13.36
C GLU A 149 14.13 -1.73 -12.60
N GLU A 150 15.24 -2.06 -13.28
CA GLU A 150 16.57 -2.17 -12.64
C GLU A 150 17.02 -0.83 -12.03
N ALA A 151 16.95 0.28 -12.78
CA ALA A 151 17.35 1.60 -12.27
C ALA A 151 16.41 2.14 -11.18
N ALA A 152 15.13 1.71 -11.20
CA ALA A 152 14.19 2.05 -10.14
C ALA A 152 14.38 1.17 -8.89
N GLN A 153 14.87 -0.07 -9.02
CA GLN A 153 15.24 -0.93 -7.89
C GLN A 153 16.37 -0.29 -7.07
N ASP A 154 17.35 0.37 -7.70
CA ASP A 154 18.41 1.11 -6.99
C ASP A 154 17.88 2.23 -6.10
N SER A 155 16.64 2.69 -6.34
CA SER A 155 15.99 3.72 -5.52
C SER A 155 15.12 3.18 -4.38
N LEU A 156 14.95 1.86 -4.28
CA LEU A 156 14.14 1.19 -3.27
C LEU A 156 14.98 0.68 -2.11
N GLY A 157 14.61 1.06 -0.89
CA GLY A 157 15.22 0.54 0.33
C GLY A 157 14.35 -0.45 1.09
N GLY A 158 14.81 -0.84 2.27
CA GLY A 158 14.12 -1.82 3.13
C GLY A 158 12.66 -1.47 3.46
N PHE A 159 12.29 -0.20 3.46
CA PHE A 159 10.90 0.20 3.71
C PHE A 159 9.94 -0.26 2.59
N ALA A 160 10.35 -0.14 1.33
CA ALA A 160 9.57 -0.60 0.17
C ALA A 160 9.38 -2.12 0.20
N TYR A 161 10.45 -2.87 0.44
CA TYR A 161 10.38 -4.33 0.56
C TYR A 161 9.52 -4.78 1.75
N CYS A 162 9.56 -4.06 2.88
CA CYS A 162 8.69 -4.34 4.02
C CYS A 162 7.19 -4.20 3.66
N ILE A 163 6.85 -3.19 2.86
CA ILE A 163 5.48 -2.99 2.34
C ILE A 163 5.05 -4.16 1.46
N GLU A 164 5.86 -4.54 0.48
CA GLU A 164 5.54 -5.66 -0.42
C GLU A 164 5.44 -7.01 0.33
N ALA A 165 6.35 -7.25 1.28
CA ALA A 165 6.33 -8.45 2.14
C ALA A 165 5.07 -8.51 3.01
N THR A 166 4.67 -7.37 3.59
CA THR A 166 3.48 -7.28 4.43
C THR A 166 2.20 -7.47 3.62
N GLU A 167 2.12 -6.93 2.41
CA GLU A 167 1.00 -7.21 1.51
C GLU A 167 0.95 -8.69 1.11
N SER A 168 2.10 -9.30 0.84
CA SER A 168 2.17 -10.74 0.54
C SER A 168 1.67 -11.59 1.71
N LEU A 169 2.06 -11.27 2.95
CA LEU A 169 1.52 -11.89 4.16
C LEU A 169 0.01 -11.69 4.30
N SER A 170 -0.49 -10.50 3.94
CA SER A 170 -1.91 -10.18 3.99
C SER A 170 -2.71 -11.02 2.98
N LEU A 171 -2.19 -11.18 1.76
CA LEU A 171 -2.81 -12.04 0.74
C LEU A 171 -2.86 -13.51 1.17
N VAL A 172 -1.78 -14.02 1.78
CA VAL A 172 -1.75 -15.38 2.35
C VAL A 172 -2.81 -15.52 3.44
N THR A 173 -2.86 -14.58 4.37
CA THR A 173 -3.83 -14.60 5.48
C THR A 173 -5.26 -14.54 4.97
N SER A 174 -5.58 -13.63 4.05
CA SER A 174 -6.90 -13.53 3.42
C SER A 174 -7.28 -14.79 2.63
N PHE A 175 -6.33 -15.40 1.92
CA PHE A 175 -6.57 -16.66 1.20
C PHE A 175 -7.06 -17.77 2.15
N PHE A 176 -6.34 -17.98 3.26
CA PHE A 176 -6.71 -19.04 4.21
C PHE A 176 -7.98 -18.75 5.00
N LEU A 177 -8.31 -17.48 5.24
CA LEU A 177 -9.55 -17.09 5.92
C LEU A 177 -10.78 -17.20 5.02
N GLN A 178 -10.64 -16.85 3.73
CA GLN A 178 -11.78 -16.73 2.82
C GLN A 178 -12.04 -17.99 1.97
N GLN A 179 -11.01 -18.79 1.68
CA GLN A 179 -11.13 -20.00 0.87
C GLN A 179 -11.41 -21.23 1.74
N ALA A 180 -12.61 -21.28 2.32
CA ALA A 180 -13.12 -22.50 2.95
C ALA A 180 -13.23 -23.63 1.91
N ILE A 181 -12.86 -24.85 2.30
CA ILE A 181 -12.80 -26.01 1.42
C ILE A 181 -13.59 -27.18 2.02
N ASP A 182 -14.50 -27.74 1.24
CA ASP A 182 -15.12 -29.04 1.56
C ASP A 182 -14.25 -30.16 0.99
N VAL A 183 -13.47 -30.80 1.87
CA VAL A 183 -12.57 -31.91 1.53
C VAL A 183 -13.29 -33.14 0.97
N SER A 184 -14.62 -33.20 1.09
CA SER A 184 -15.43 -34.29 0.55
C SER A 184 -15.63 -34.17 -0.96
N LYS A 185 -15.35 -33.00 -1.55
CA LYS A 185 -15.58 -32.70 -2.97
C LYS A 185 -14.26 -32.52 -3.71
N PRO A 186 -13.84 -33.50 -4.53
CA PRO A 186 -12.57 -33.44 -5.26
C PRO A 186 -12.41 -32.21 -6.15
N HIS A 187 -13.50 -31.70 -6.72
CA HIS A 187 -13.47 -30.51 -7.57
C HIS A 187 -13.12 -29.23 -6.79
N GLU A 188 -13.66 -29.06 -5.58
CA GLU A 188 -13.33 -27.90 -4.73
C GLU A 188 -11.85 -27.92 -4.32
N ILE A 189 -11.31 -29.11 -4.03
CA ILE A 189 -9.88 -29.30 -3.77
C ILE A 189 -9.02 -28.87 -4.95
N GLN A 190 -9.40 -29.25 -6.18
CA GLN A 190 -8.66 -28.86 -7.39
C GLN A 190 -8.63 -27.34 -7.59
N VAL A 191 -9.78 -26.68 -7.45
CA VAL A 191 -9.88 -25.22 -7.60
C VAL A 191 -9.06 -24.51 -6.52
N TRP A 192 -9.17 -24.97 -5.27
CA TRP A 192 -8.38 -24.42 -4.16
C TRP A 192 -6.89 -24.57 -4.39
N LEU A 193 -6.43 -25.76 -4.82
CA LEU A 193 -5.02 -26.03 -5.11
C LEU A 193 -4.49 -25.17 -6.26
N MET A 194 -5.31 -24.91 -7.28
CA MET A 194 -4.93 -24.01 -8.37
C MET A 194 -4.69 -22.58 -7.86
N LYS A 195 -5.60 -22.06 -7.03
CA LYS A 195 -5.44 -20.73 -6.42
C LYS A 195 -4.24 -20.67 -5.47
N PHE A 196 -4.02 -21.72 -4.67
CA PHE A 196 -2.85 -21.83 -3.81
C PHE A 196 -1.53 -21.80 -4.62
N LYS A 197 -1.47 -22.55 -5.73
CA LYS A 197 -0.29 -22.53 -6.62
C LYS A 197 -0.04 -21.16 -7.25
N GLN A 198 -1.09 -20.42 -7.58
CA GLN A 198 -0.94 -19.05 -8.10
C GLN A 198 -0.35 -18.11 -7.04
N LEU A 199 -0.80 -18.24 -5.79
CA LEU A 199 -0.26 -17.50 -4.65
C LEU A 199 1.21 -17.86 -4.39
N ASP A 200 1.53 -19.16 -4.41
CA ASP A 200 2.89 -19.67 -4.24
C ASP A 200 3.84 -19.17 -5.34
N LEU A 201 3.43 -19.25 -6.60
CA LEU A 201 4.21 -18.74 -7.74
C LEU A 201 4.51 -17.25 -7.59
N ARG A 202 3.53 -16.45 -7.16
CA ARG A 202 3.72 -15.03 -6.90
C ARG A 202 4.77 -14.77 -5.81
N LEU A 203 4.73 -15.54 -4.73
CA LEU A 203 5.72 -15.43 -3.64
C LEU A 203 7.13 -15.79 -4.14
N VAL A 204 7.26 -16.88 -4.90
CA VAL A 204 8.53 -17.29 -5.52
C VAL A 204 9.06 -16.19 -6.43
N GLN A 205 8.22 -15.63 -7.30
CA GLN A 205 8.63 -14.53 -8.19
C GLN A 205 9.09 -13.28 -7.43
N TRP A 206 8.46 -12.97 -6.29
CA TRP A 206 8.88 -11.83 -5.47
C TRP A 206 10.22 -12.07 -4.75
N VAL A 207 10.44 -13.28 -4.24
CA VAL A 207 11.70 -13.65 -3.54
C VAL A 207 12.90 -13.66 -4.48
N PHE A 208 12.70 -14.06 -5.74
CA PHE A 208 13.78 -14.18 -6.75
C PHE A 208 13.84 -13.00 -7.73
N ARG A 209 13.14 -11.90 -7.45
CA ARG A 209 13.31 -10.62 -8.16
C ARG A 209 14.65 -10.00 -7.80
#